data_AF-A0A350TKZ5-F1
#
_entry.id   AF-A0A350TKZ5-F1
#
_cell.length_a   1.000
_cell.length_b   1.000
_cell.length_c   1.000
_cell.angle_alpha   90.00
_cell.angle_beta   90.00
_cell.angle_gamma   90.00
#
_symmetry.space_group_name_H-M   'P 1'
#
loop_
_entity.id
_entity.type
_entity.pdbx_description
1 polymer ?
#
loop_
_entity_poly.entity_id
_entity_poly.type
_entity_poly.pdbx_seq_one_letter_code
_entity_poly.pdbx_strand_id
1 'polypeptide(L)'
;MKFMSASREKKTRQDLAAQGITDPKKIREAEEKAKARKSNILYGVIAGVFVLVAAALLVWNSGVLQRNAAALSIDGEKYSASQVNYFYHNIKNNILNGSYSSLYGVSSSTPLDQQVMNDTAKMFLGVEDEGEVTWAQFIHDYAIKQMTLIVKEAKEAEANGHGADDHTEEEVASTIEQYTAYAKENGYSLKEYLKMAFGKTMTVSTFKDMIRLVDVASHYASEYSEELSYTASDLESYYNDNKSSFNVASYESLYFKGTADSTTDADGNTVAPTDEENAAAKEKAIADADAALKLYQAGDPLETVSLAYESAAYSNTEAGSNSGDEASEWLFDESRADGDSTVITTDSGSRVLVFHSAGRQEYASRDVRHILFRADTTGLDSKSETYEADLQAAKDAAKAKAEDALAQWKAGDATEDSFAAMANELSEDGGSNTNGGLYTKVLKGQMVTEFNNWLFDESRKPGDTGVVYGESSNYAGYHVMYFVGDDVPCWQVQVENTLRSRDTETWQKGLSDSAEVVELSGMKHVG
;
A
#
# COMPACT_ATOMS: atom_id res chain seq x y z
N MET A 1 62.60 34.42 24.90
CA MET A 1 63.27 35.04 26.06
C MET A 1 62.26 35.82 26.88
N LYS A 2 61.92 35.35 28.09
CA LYS A 2 61.15 36.08 29.11
C LYS A 2 62.08 36.25 30.31
N PHE A 3 62.35 37.48 30.71
CA PHE A 3 63.13 37.80 31.90
C PHE A 3 62.40 37.27 33.15
N MET A 4 62.96 36.25 33.81
CA MET A 4 62.58 35.95 35.19
C MET A 4 63.21 37.02 36.08
N SER A 5 62.37 37.73 36.85
CA SER A 5 62.80 38.76 37.79
C SER A 5 63.64 38.14 38.91
N ALA A 6 64.88 38.60 39.04
CA ALA A 6 65.86 38.17 40.03
C ALA A 6 65.36 38.25 41.50
N SER A 7 64.25 38.95 41.75
CA SER A 7 63.62 39.07 43.08
C SER A 7 62.91 37.78 43.53
N ARG A 8 62.30 37.01 42.61
CA ARG A 8 61.59 35.77 42.95
C ARG A 8 62.53 34.60 43.21
N GLU A 9 63.56 34.44 42.39
CA GLU A 9 64.60 33.42 42.59
C GLU A 9 65.33 33.59 43.92
N LYS A 10 65.51 34.84 44.38
CA LYS A 10 66.14 35.13 45.66
C LYS A 10 65.28 34.70 46.86
N LYS A 11 63.96 34.85 46.77
CA LYS A 11 63.02 34.45 47.83
C LYS A 11 62.87 32.93 47.94
N THR A 12 62.79 32.22 46.80
CA THR A 12 62.76 30.75 46.78
C THR A 12 64.04 30.13 47.33
N ARG A 13 65.21 30.72 47.02
CA ARG A 13 66.51 30.28 47.58
C ARG A 13 66.63 30.55 49.08
N GLN A 14 66.03 31.62 49.59
CA GLN A 14 66.01 31.91 51.02
C GLN A 14 65.12 30.92 51.80
N ASP A 15 63.94 30.58 51.30
CA ASP A 15 63.05 29.60 51.95
C ASP A 15 63.62 28.17 51.95
N LEU A 16 64.32 27.76 50.88
CA LEU A 16 64.98 26.45 50.79
C LEU A 16 66.22 26.35 51.70
N ALA A 17 66.96 27.44 51.86
CA ALA A 17 68.08 27.51 52.81
C ALA A 17 67.59 27.44 54.27
N ALA A 18 66.43 28.03 54.59
CA ALA A 18 65.81 27.96 55.92
C ALA A 18 65.33 26.54 56.30
N GLN A 19 65.16 25.64 55.32
CA GLN A 19 64.84 24.22 55.52
C GLN A 19 66.09 23.31 55.51
N GLY A 20 67.30 23.87 55.54
CA GLY A 20 68.56 23.12 55.64
C GLY A 20 69.08 22.52 54.32
N ILE A 21 68.54 22.93 53.17
CA ILE A 21 68.91 22.40 51.85
C ILE A 21 69.89 23.37 51.17
N THR A 22 71.20 23.09 51.26
CA THR A 22 72.28 23.93 50.68
C THR A 22 72.90 23.36 49.41
N ASP A 23 72.47 22.16 48.99
CA ASP A 23 72.98 21.47 47.80
C ASP A 23 72.32 22.00 46.50
N PRO A 24 73.09 22.57 45.55
CA PRO A 24 72.57 23.12 44.29
C PRO A 24 71.75 22.13 43.46
N LYS A 25 72.04 20.83 43.58
CA LYS A 25 71.34 19.77 42.83
C LYS A 25 69.93 19.55 43.37
N LYS A 26 69.74 19.62 44.69
CA LYS A 26 68.45 19.44 45.37
C LYS A 26 67.52 20.65 45.22
N ILE A 27 68.07 21.86 45.13
CA ILE A 27 67.29 23.08 44.86
C ILE A 27 66.69 23.03 43.44
N ARG A 28 67.48 22.59 42.46
CA ARG A 28 67.00 22.41 41.08
C ARG A 28 65.92 21.33 40.99
N GLU A 29 66.08 20.21 41.70
CA GLU A 29 65.05 19.16 41.81
C GLU A 29 63.75 19.66 42.46
N ALA A 30 63.83 20.50 43.50
CA ALA A 30 62.66 21.06 44.17
C ALA A 30 61.90 22.07 43.28
N GLU A 31 62.62 22.93 42.56
CA GLU A 31 62.03 23.84 41.58
C GLU A 31 61.43 23.11 40.37
N GLU A 32 62.08 22.04 39.91
CA GLU A 32 61.54 21.15 38.87
C GLU A 32 60.30 20.39 39.36
N LYS A 33 60.29 19.86 40.59
CA LYS A 33 59.09 19.24 41.19
C LYS A 33 57.93 20.22 41.38
N ALA A 34 58.22 21.47 41.74
CA ALA A 34 57.19 22.51 41.89
C ALA A 34 56.62 22.97 40.54
N LYS A 35 57.46 23.09 39.50
CA LYS A 35 57.01 23.31 38.11
C LYS A 35 56.23 22.11 37.57
N ALA A 36 56.68 20.89 37.83
CA ALA A 36 55.99 19.67 37.45
C ALA A 36 54.62 19.54 38.13
N ARG A 37 54.48 19.87 39.42
CA ARG A 37 53.17 19.89 40.10
C ARG A 37 52.20 20.92 39.52
N LYS A 38 52.65 22.14 39.21
CA LYS A 38 51.79 23.17 38.58
C LYS A 38 51.40 22.81 37.14
N SER A 39 52.34 22.23 36.39
CA SER A 39 52.10 21.67 35.05
C SER A 39 51.07 20.54 35.11
N ASN A 40 51.24 19.57 36.00
CA ASN A 40 50.36 18.40 36.09
C ASN A 40 48.94 18.73 36.58
N ILE A 41 48.76 19.75 37.43
CA ILE A 41 47.42 20.23 37.83
C ILE A 41 46.73 20.96 36.66
N LEU A 42 47.46 21.80 35.93
CA LEU A 42 46.92 22.50 34.76
C LEU A 42 46.54 21.53 33.63
N TYR A 43 47.39 20.54 33.34
CA TYR A 43 47.09 19.50 32.34
C TYR A 43 45.99 18.54 32.81
N GLY A 44 45.84 18.28 34.11
CA GLY A 44 44.75 17.47 34.66
C GLY A 44 43.37 18.14 34.55
N VAL A 45 43.28 19.46 34.79
CA VAL A 45 42.04 20.23 34.62
C VAL A 45 41.69 20.37 33.12
N ILE A 46 42.67 20.63 32.26
CA ILE A 46 42.47 20.70 30.80
C ILE A 46 42.05 19.33 30.25
N ALA A 47 42.68 18.23 30.69
CA ALA A 47 42.31 16.87 30.27
C ALA A 47 40.89 16.48 30.74
N GLY A 48 40.49 16.85 31.96
CA GLY A 48 39.13 16.64 32.46
C GLY A 48 38.08 17.40 31.63
N VAL A 49 38.36 18.64 31.24
CA VAL A 49 37.50 19.42 30.34
C VAL A 49 37.47 18.81 28.93
N PHE A 50 38.59 18.33 28.39
CA PHE A 50 38.61 17.63 27.09
C PHE A 50 37.84 16.31 27.11
N VAL A 51 37.87 15.56 28.21
CA VAL A 51 37.06 14.33 28.35
C VAL A 51 35.57 14.65 28.48
N LEU A 52 35.19 15.72 29.19
CA LEU A 52 33.79 16.16 29.27
C LEU A 52 33.29 16.75 27.96
N VAL A 53 34.11 17.51 27.23
CA VAL A 53 33.80 18.02 25.89
C VAL A 53 33.77 16.87 24.89
N ALA A 54 34.67 15.89 24.97
CA ALA A 54 34.62 14.69 24.14
C ALA A 54 33.40 13.84 24.48
N ALA A 55 33.01 13.68 25.75
CA ALA A 55 31.80 12.98 26.15
C ALA A 55 30.54 13.74 25.71
N ALA A 56 30.51 15.07 25.83
CA ALA A 56 29.43 15.91 25.34
C ALA A 56 29.34 15.89 23.81
N LEU A 57 30.48 15.92 23.11
CA LEU A 57 30.55 15.75 21.66
C LEU A 57 30.20 14.32 21.24
N LEU A 58 30.52 13.29 22.02
CA LEU A 58 30.09 11.92 21.78
C LEU A 58 28.58 11.78 22.02
N VAL A 59 28.01 12.44 23.04
CA VAL A 59 26.56 12.49 23.30
C VAL A 59 25.82 13.31 22.23
N TRP A 60 26.42 14.39 21.74
CA TRP A 60 25.91 15.22 20.65
C TRP A 60 26.01 14.52 19.29
N ASN A 61 27.17 13.94 18.98
CA ASN A 61 27.47 13.24 17.72
C ASN A 61 26.87 11.82 17.68
N SER A 62 26.50 11.23 18.82
CA SER A 62 25.69 10.01 18.88
C SER A 62 24.21 10.27 18.62
N GLY A 63 23.78 11.53 18.59
CA GLY A 63 22.39 11.92 18.39
C GLY A 63 21.48 11.59 19.57
N VAL A 64 22.02 11.23 20.75
CA VAL A 64 21.21 10.76 21.90
C VAL A 64 20.23 11.83 22.39
N LEU A 65 20.66 13.10 22.42
CA LEU A 65 19.80 14.23 22.81
C LEU A 65 18.77 14.59 21.73
N GLN A 66 19.12 14.38 20.45
CA GLN A 66 18.25 14.68 19.31
C GLN A 66 17.16 13.61 19.18
N ARG A 67 17.51 12.32 19.34
CA ARG A 67 16.59 11.19 19.22
C ARG A 67 15.52 11.16 20.30
N ASN A 68 15.88 11.51 21.54
CA ASN A 68 14.97 11.51 22.70
C ASN A 68 14.26 12.86 22.90
N ALA A 69 14.50 13.84 22.02
CA ALA A 69 13.80 15.12 22.10
C ALA A 69 12.31 14.88 21.80
N ALA A 70 11.44 15.26 22.74
CA ALA A 70 10.00 15.21 22.51
C ALA A 70 9.64 16.12 21.33
N ALA A 71 9.09 15.53 20.28
CA ALA A 71 8.77 16.17 19.01
C ALA A 71 7.26 16.36 18.83
N LEU A 72 6.45 15.42 19.29
CA LEU A 72 5.00 15.46 19.15
C LEU A 72 4.34 15.11 20.49
N SER A 73 3.22 15.74 20.81
CA SER A 73 2.33 15.35 21.90
C SER A 73 0.99 14.95 21.31
N ILE A 74 0.45 13.78 21.69
CA ILE A 74 -0.89 13.32 21.31
C ILE A 74 -1.63 12.97 22.60
N ASP A 75 -2.71 13.68 22.89
CA ASP A 75 -3.50 13.55 24.14
C ASP A 75 -2.61 13.64 25.40
N GLY A 76 -1.66 14.58 25.39
CA GLY A 76 -0.70 14.82 26.48
C GLY A 76 0.48 13.84 26.58
N GLU A 77 0.48 12.73 25.84
CA GLU A 77 1.61 11.82 25.76
C GLU A 77 2.66 12.28 24.75
N LYS A 78 3.93 12.19 25.14
CA LYS A 78 5.05 12.73 24.35
C LYS A 78 5.75 11.66 23.55
N TYR A 79 5.88 11.92 22.27
CA TYR A 79 6.59 11.11 21.30
C TYR A 79 7.89 11.80 20.88
N SER A 80 8.94 11.01 20.79
CA SER A 80 10.28 11.47 20.48
C SER A 80 10.47 11.72 18.98
N ALA A 81 11.46 12.53 18.61
CA ALA A 81 11.80 12.78 17.22
C ALA A 81 12.12 11.49 16.44
N SER A 82 12.67 10.46 17.08
CA SER A 82 12.90 9.17 16.41
C SER A 82 11.63 8.39 16.11
N GLN A 83 10.60 8.49 16.96
CA GLN A 83 9.31 7.86 16.70
C GLN A 83 8.60 8.57 15.54
N VAL A 84 8.58 9.91 15.54
CA VAL A 84 8.00 10.66 14.41
C VAL A 84 8.77 10.42 13.11
N ASN A 85 10.10 10.30 13.17
CA ASN A 85 10.94 9.98 12.01
C ASN A 85 10.60 8.62 11.36
N TYR A 86 10.10 7.65 12.12
CA TYR A 86 9.63 6.37 11.54
C TYR A 86 8.55 6.62 10.48
N PHE A 87 7.49 7.35 10.84
CA PHE A 87 6.39 7.67 9.94
C PHE A 87 6.83 8.61 8.81
N TYR A 88 7.56 9.68 9.14
CA TYR A 88 8.06 10.63 8.13
C TYR A 88 8.87 9.93 7.03
N HIS A 89 9.83 9.09 7.42
CA HIS A 89 10.68 8.42 6.45
C HIS A 89 9.95 7.29 5.71
N ASN A 90 8.99 6.62 6.34
CA ASN A 90 8.14 5.65 5.64
C ASN A 90 7.38 6.33 4.48
N ILE A 91 6.68 7.43 4.78
CA ILE A 91 5.94 8.23 3.79
C ILE A 91 6.88 8.75 2.69
N LYS A 92 8.01 9.36 3.09
CA LYS A 92 9.02 9.85 2.15
C LYS A 92 9.52 8.75 1.22
N ASN A 93 9.86 7.57 1.76
CA ASN A 93 10.40 6.47 0.97
C ASN A 93 9.33 5.89 0.03
N ASN A 94 8.06 5.83 0.45
CA ASN A 94 6.95 5.38 -0.41
C ASN A 94 6.71 6.35 -1.58
N ILE A 95 6.79 7.66 -1.34
CA ILE A 95 6.64 8.67 -2.41
C ILE A 95 7.80 8.59 -3.40
N LEU A 96 9.04 8.48 -2.90
CA LEU A 96 10.24 8.51 -3.74
C LEU A 96 10.47 7.21 -4.52
N ASN A 97 10.09 6.06 -3.96
CA ASN A 97 10.35 4.74 -4.54
C ASN A 97 9.09 4.04 -5.05
N GLY A 98 7.92 4.64 -4.90
CA GLY A 98 6.65 4.06 -5.34
C GLY A 98 6.48 4.07 -6.86
N SER A 99 5.59 3.22 -7.36
CA SER A 99 5.27 3.06 -8.79
C SER A 99 4.79 4.35 -9.47
N TYR A 100 4.25 5.29 -8.68
CA TYR A 100 3.75 6.58 -9.15
C TYR A 100 4.74 7.75 -8.98
N SER A 101 5.95 7.49 -8.48
CA SER A 101 6.99 8.52 -8.26
C SER A 101 7.26 9.39 -9.50
N SER A 102 7.22 8.79 -10.69
CA SER A 102 7.37 9.49 -11.97
C SER A 102 6.22 10.45 -12.28
N LEU A 103 4.98 10.10 -11.91
CA LEU A 103 3.81 10.96 -12.08
C LEU A 103 3.81 12.12 -11.09
N TYR A 104 4.35 11.90 -9.89
CA TYR A 104 4.46 12.93 -8.86
C TYR A 104 5.50 14.01 -9.20
N GLY A 105 6.42 13.73 -10.13
CA GLY A 105 7.44 14.70 -10.55
C GLY A 105 8.42 15.09 -9.45
N VAL A 106 8.55 14.27 -8.40
CA VAL A 106 9.45 14.51 -7.27
C VAL A 106 10.90 14.25 -7.68
N SER A 107 11.78 15.23 -7.47
CA SER A 107 13.21 15.12 -7.75
C SER A 107 13.96 14.58 -6.53
N SER A 108 14.78 13.56 -6.75
CA SER A 108 15.74 13.04 -5.75
C SER A 108 16.99 13.92 -5.60
N SER A 109 17.16 14.93 -6.46
CA SER A 109 18.35 15.80 -6.52
C SER A 109 18.13 17.21 -5.93
N THR A 110 16.87 17.57 -5.65
CA THR A 110 16.49 18.86 -5.07
C THR A 110 16.02 18.65 -3.62
N PRO A 111 16.32 19.53 -2.67
CA PRO A 111 15.75 19.46 -1.32
C PRO A 111 14.21 19.52 -1.33
N LEU A 112 13.53 18.70 -0.51
CA LEU A 112 12.07 18.58 -0.51
C LEU A 112 11.34 19.86 -0.04
N ASP A 113 12.01 20.69 0.75
CA ASP A 113 11.54 22.00 1.21
C ASP A 113 11.62 23.08 0.11
N GLN A 114 12.27 22.77 -1.01
CA GLN A 114 12.40 23.64 -2.19
C GLN A 114 11.61 23.11 -3.39
N GLN A 115 10.85 22.03 -3.20
CA GLN A 115 10.03 21.42 -4.25
C GLN A 115 8.56 21.57 -3.90
N VAL A 116 7.82 22.29 -4.73
CA VAL A 116 6.37 22.44 -4.62
C VAL A 116 5.69 21.27 -5.34
N MET A 117 4.61 20.73 -4.75
CA MET A 117 3.80 19.69 -5.36
C MET A 117 3.09 20.22 -6.60
N ASN A 118 3.11 19.45 -7.69
CA ASN A 118 2.32 19.77 -8.88
C ASN A 118 0.84 19.36 -8.70
N ASP A 119 -0.03 19.87 -9.57
CA ASP A 119 -1.48 19.63 -9.47
C ASP A 119 -1.82 18.15 -9.55
N THR A 120 -1.10 17.38 -10.38
CA THR A 120 -1.25 15.92 -10.47
C THR A 120 -0.98 15.25 -9.12
N ALA A 121 0.13 15.57 -8.48
CA ALA A 121 0.52 15.01 -7.18
C ALA A 121 -0.48 15.39 -6.10
N LYS A 122 -0.95 16.65 -6.08
CA LYS A 122 -1.98 17.09 -5.14
C LYS A 122 -3.29 16.32 -5.33
N MET A 123 -3.75 16.16 -6.57
CA MET A 123 -4.95 15.39 -6.88
C MET A 123 -4.82 13.93 -6.44
N PHE A 124 -3.72 13.26 -6.78
CA PHE A 124 -3.51 11.85 -6.42
C PHE A 124 -3.36 11.62 -4.92
N LEU A 125 -2.81 12.59 -4.18
CA LEU A 125 -2.55 12.48 -2.74
C LEU A 125 -3.64 13.16 -1.89
N GLY A 126 -4.75 13.59 -2.50
CA GLY A 126 -5.87 14.20 -1.79
C GLY A 126 -5.52 15.52 -1.08
N VAL A 127 -4.60 16.31 -1.65
CA VAL A 127 -4.25 17.63 -1.10
C VAL A 127 -5.25 18.66 -1.61
N GLU A 128 -6.17 19.06 -0.72
CA GLU A 128 -7.21 20.08 -1.01
C GLU A 128 -6.66 21.52 -1.01
N ASP A 129 -5.45 21.75 -0.51
CA ASP A 129 -4.85 23.08 -0.46
C ASP A 129 -4.46 23.56 -1.87
N GLU A 130 -5.18 24.59 -2.35
CA GLU A 130 -4.93 25.25 -3.64
C GLU A 130 -3.63 26.08 -3.65
N GLY A 131 -3.05 26.40 -2.49
CA GLY A 131 -1.82 27.17 -2.32
C GLY A 131 -0.53 26.37 -2.59
N GLU A 132 0.64 27.03 -2.53
CA GLU A 132 1.93 26.33 -2.70
C GLU A 132 2.22 25.42 -1.50
N VAL A 133 2.14 24.10 -1.70
CA VAL A 133 2.52 23.09 -0.70
C VAL A 133 3.84 22.45 -1.10
N THR A 134 4.84 22.53 -0.23
CA THR A 134 6.12 21.85 -0.46
C THR A 134 6.03 20.37 -0.12
N TRP A 135 6.83 19.53 -0.78
CA TRP A 135 6.92 18.11 -0.42
C TRP A 135 7.33 17.89 1.03
N ALA A 136 8.24 18.72 1.57
CA ALA A 136 8.63 18.63 2.98
C ALA A 136 7.44 18.91 3.91
N GLN A 137 6.63 19.93 3.62
CA GLN A 137 5.43 20.25 4.39
C GLN A 137 4.41 19.13 4.31
N PHE A 138 4.12 18.61 3.10
CA PHE A 138 3.18 17.51 2.93
C PHE A 138 3.58 16.26 3.72
N ILE A 139 4.84 15.81 3.59
CA ILE A 139 5.33 14.61 4.27
C ILE A 139 5.30 14.81 5.79
N HIS A 140 5.66 16.00 6.26
CA HIS A 140 5.60 16.36 7.68
C HIS A 140 4.17 16.27 8.22
N ASP A 141 3.23 16.97 7.59
CA ASP A 141 1.84 17.03 8.04
C ASP A 141 1.15 15.66 7.93
N TYR A 142 1.44 14.92 6.86
CA TYR A 142 0.92 13.56 6.68
C TYR A 142 1.51 12.58 7.70
N ALA A 143 2.79 12.72 8.08
CA ALA A 143 3.40 11.90 9.13
C ALA A 143 2.75 12.14 10.49
N ILE A 144 2.43 13.38 10.82
CA ILE A 144 1.70 13.71 12.05
C ILE A 144 0.29 13.10 12.01
N LYS A 145 -0.44 13.25 10.91
CA LYS A 145 -1.80 12.67 10.74
C LYS A 145 -1.79 11.15 10.88
N GLN A 146 -0.91 10.47 10.13
CA GLN A 146 -0.78 9.00 10.15
C GLN A 146 -0.37 8.49 11.54
N MET A 147 0.64 9.11 12.16
CA MET A 147 1.07 8.75 13.50
C MET A 147 -0.05 8.97 14.53
N THR A 148 -0.82 10.04 14.41
CA THR A 148 -1.94 10.34 15.31
C THR A 148 -3.00 9.26 15.21
N LEU A 149 -3.42 8.89 14.00
CA LEU A 149 -4.40 7.83 13.80
C LEU A 149 -3.92 6.51 14.41
N ILE A 150 -2.72 6.06 14.06
CA ILE A 150 -2.14 4.80 14.56
C ILE A 150 -2.04 4.79 16.10
N VAL A 151 -1.62 5.91 16.71
CA VAL A 151 -1.58 6.02 18.17
C VAL A 151 -2.97 5.93 18.78
N LYS A 152 -3.99 6.53 18.16
CA LYS A 152 -5.35 6.52 18.66
C LYS A 152 -6.00 5.14 18.51
N GLU A 153 -5.81 4.47 17.38
CA GLU A 153 -6.24 3.09 17.14
C GLU A 153 -5.60 2.14 18.16
N ALA A 154 -4.27 2.21 18.35
CA ALA A 154 -3.59 1.35 19.33
C ALA A 154 -4.05 1.61 20.78
N LYS A 155 -4.32 2.88 21.15
CA LYS A 155 -4.88 3.20 22.47
C LYS A 155 -6.29 2.66 22.65
N GLU A 156 -7.11 2.70 21.60
CA GLU A 156 -8.44 2.12 21.65
C GLU A 156 -8.38 0.61 21.74
N ALA A 157 -7.46 -0.03 21.00
CA ALA A 157 -7.17 -1.45 21.12
C ALA A 157 -6.79 -1.83 22.56
N GLU A 158 -5.83 -1.12 23.16
CA GLU A 158 -5.43 -1.33 24.57
C GLU A 158 -6.61 -1.13 25.54
N ALA A 159 -7.44 -0.11 25.33
CA ALA A 159 -8.60 0.18 26.18
C ALA A 159 -9.67 -0.92 26.11
N ASN A 160 -9.77 -1.63 24.97
CA ASN A 160 -10.69 -2.75 24.76
C ASN A 160 -10.06 -4.12 25.04
N GLY A 161 -8.77 -4.18 25.42
CA GLY A 161 -8.08 -5.42 25.76
C GLY A 161 -7.38 -6.13 24.60
N HIS A 162 -7.24 -5.45 23.45
CA HIS A 162 -6.59 -5.91 22.21
C HIS A 162 -5.19 -5.27 22.06
N GLY A 163 -4.46 -5.09 23.16
CA GLY A 163 -3.08 -4.60 23.12
C GLY A 163 -2.10 -5.68 22.60
N ALA A 164 -0.81 -5.34 22.54
CA ALA A 164 0.23 -6.27 22.06
C ALA A 164 0.21 -7.62 22.81
N ASP A 165 0.20 -8.71 22.05
CA ASP A 165 0.17 -10.08 22.53
C ASP A 165 1.34 -10.92 21.99
N ASP A 166 1.29 -12.25 22.17
CA ASP A 166 2.34 -13.15 21.69
C ASP A 166 2.44 -13.15 20.14
N HIS A 167 1.32 -12.99 19.43
CA HIS A 167 1.30 -12.93 17.97
C HIS A 167 1.97 -11.64 17.46
N THR A 168 1.65 -10.49 18.08
CA THR A 168 2.34 -9.23 17.79
C THR A 168 3.85 -9.34 17.97
N GLU A 169 4.34 -10.02 19.01
CA GLU A 169 5.79 -10.20 19.20
C GLU A 169 6.42 -11.12 18.14
N GLU A 170 5.70 -12.12 17.66
CA GLU A 170 6.11 -12.97 16.54
C GLU A 170 6.24 -12.17 15.23
N GLU A 171 5.28 -11.31 14.92
CA GLU A 171 5.31 -10.44 13.74
C GLU A 171 6.43 -9.38 13.82
N VAL A 172 6.64 -8.80 15.01
CA VAL A 172 7.78 -7.90 15.26
C VAL A 172 9.11 -8.65 15.05
N ALA A 173 9.23 -9.89 15.51
CA ALA A 173 10.43 -10.69 15.32
C ALA A 173 10.67 -11.01 13.84
N SER A 174 9.64 -11.48 13.14
CA SER A 174 9.65 -11.78 11.70
C SER A 174 10.10 -10.57 10.88
N THR A 175 9.49 -9.40 11.13
CA THR A 175 9.85 -8.14 10.45
C THR A 175 11.33 -7.78 10.69
N ILE A 176 11.83 -7.95 11.92
CA ILE A 176 13.23 -7.67 12.25
C ILE A 176 14.19 -8.63 11.54
N GLU A 177 13.83 -9.90 11.41
CA GLU A 177 14.61 -10.87 10.65
C GLU A 177 14.67 -10.51 9.17
N GLN A 178 13.55 -10.13 8.57
CA GLN A 178 13.48 -9.67 7.17
C GLN A 178 14.37 -8.46 6.92
N TYR A 179 14.25 -7.42 7.76
CA TYR A 179 15.10 -6.22 7.66
C TYR A 179 16.58 -6.55 7.90
N THR A 180 16.88 -7.52 8.77
CA THR A 180 18.27 -7.96 9.03
C THR A 180 18.85 -8.67 7.82
N ALA A 181 18.09 -9.57 7.20
CA ALA A 181 18.50 -10.29 5.99
C ALA A 181 18.74 -9.31 4.83
N TYR A 182 17.79 -8.40 4.58
CA TYR A 182 17.90 -7.38 3.55
C TYR A 182 19.11 -6.45 3.76
N ALA A 183 19.31 -5.97 5.00
CA ALA A 183 20.47 -5.14 5.33
C ALA A 183 21.78 -5.88 5.06
N LYS A 184 21.88 -7.15 5.47
CA LYS A 184 23.07 -7.99 5.27
C LYS A 184 23.38 -8.21 3.79
N GLU A 185 22.35 -8.49 2.98
CA GLU A 185 22.50 -8.64 1.53
C GLU A 185 23.06 -7.38 0.87
N ASN A 186 22.67 -6.21 1.37
CA ASN A 186 23.14 -4.91 0.89
C ASN A 186 24.42 -4.41 1.60
N GLY A 187 25.07 -5.25 2.42
CA GLY A 187 26.36 -4.93 3.05
C GLY A 187 26.28 -4.02 4.29
N TYR A 188 25.10 -3.88 4.89
CA TYR A 188 24.87 -3.08 6.10
C TYR A 188 24.58 -3.97 7.32
N SER A 189 24.95 -3.52 8.52
CA SER A 189 24.28 -4.02 9.73
C SER A 189 22.85 -3.48 9.82
N LEU A 190 21.94 -4.19 10.50
CA LEU A 190 20.56 -3.72 10.74
C LEU A 190 20.55 -2.28 11.28
N LYS A 191 21.40 -1.98 12.25
CA LYS A 191 21.50 -0.65 12.87
C LYS A 191 21.90 0.44 11.87
N GLU A 192 22.84 0.16 10.97
CA GLU A 192 23.27 1.11 9.94
C GLU A 192 22.16 1.32 8.90
N TYR A 193 21.52 0.23 8.48
CA TYR A 193 20.41 0.26 7.55
C TYR A 193 19.23 1.09 8.10
N LEU A 194 18.79 0.84 9.34
CA LEU A 194 17.69 1.58 9.95
C LEU A 194 17.97 3.08 10.07
N LYS A 195 19.23 3.46 10.34
CA LYS A 195 19.62 4.88 10.37
C LYS A 195 19.62 5.55 9.01
N MET A 196 19.93 4.79 7.97
CA MET A 196 19.87 5.25 6.59
C MET A 196 18.42 5.38 6.13
N ALA A 197 17.59 4.38 6.42
CA ALA A 197 16.21 4.30 5.97
C ALA A 197 15.27 5.26 6.73
N PHE A 198 15.44 5.38 8.05
CA PHE A 198 14.52 6.11 8.94
C PHE A 198 15.19 7.28 9.70
N GLY A 199 16.36 7.72 9.23
CA GLY A 199 17.06 8.86 9.80
C GLY A 199 18.04 8.51 10.92
N LYS A 200 19.05 9.37 11.10
CA LYS A 200 20.26 9.10 11.93
C LYS A 200 19.97 8.82 13.40
N THR A 201 18.80 9.26 13.87
CA THR A 201 18.34 9.14 15.26
C THR A 201 17.75 7.76 15.55
N MET A 202 17.33 7.01 14.52
CA MET A 202 16.67 5.71 14.64
C MET A 202 17.54 4.67 15.37
N THR A 203 16.86 3.82 16.15
CA THR A 203 17.46 2.69 16.86
C THR A 203 16.64 1.42 16.63
N VAL A 204 17.27 0.25 16.81
CA VAL A 204 16.55 -1.04 16.72
C VAL A 204 15.40 -1.11 17.72
N SER A 205 15.58 -0.57 18.94
CA SER A 205 14.50 -0.54 19.96
C SER A 205 13.33 0.32 19.49
N THR A 206 13.60 1.56 19.09
CA THR A 206 12.55 2.47 18.61
C THR A 206 11.83 1.89 17.39
N PHE A 207 12.56 1.27 16.48
CA PHE A 207 11.98 0.61 15.31
C PHE A 207 11.04 -0.54 15.71
N LYS A 208 11.46 -1.41 16.64
CA LYS A 208 10.59 -2.46 17.20
C LYS A 208 9.34 -1.87 17.86
N ASP A 209 9.50 -0.82 18.65
CA ASP A 209 8.38 -0.17 19.33
C ASP A 209 7.37 0.41 18.33
N MET A 210 7.83 0.93 17.19
CA MET A 210 6.93 1.43 16.13
C MET A 210 6.30 0.32 15.30
N ILE A 211 7.01 -0.79 15.03
CA ILE A 211 6.38 -1.96 14.39
C ILE A 211 5.25 -2.47 15.26
N ARG A 212 5.51 -2.68 16.56
CA ARG A 212 4.49 -3.13 17.53
C ARG A 212 3.28 -2.20 17.55
N LEU A 213 3.52 -0.89 17.57
CA LEU A 213 2.44 0.10 17.57
C LEU A 213 1.57 0.00 16.31
N VAL A 214 2.20 -0.12 15.14
CA VAL A 214 1.49 -0.25 13.85
C VAL A 214 0.74 -1.58 13.77
N ASP A 215 1.36 -2.66 14.22
CA ASP A 215 0.78 -4.00 14.24
C ASP A 215 -0.53 -4.01 15.05
N VAL A 216 -0.46 -3.62 16.32
CA VAL A 216 -1.63 -3.52 17.21
C VAL A 216 -2.73 -2.65 16.61
N ALA A 217 -2.39 -1.47 16.08
CA ALA A 217 -3.36 -0.59 15.45
C ALA A 217 -4.04 -1.25 14.23
N SER A 218 -3.26 -1.90 13.37
CA SER A 218 -3.76 -2.52 12.13
C SER A 218 -4.63 -3.76 12.39
N HIS A 219 -4.26 -4.58 13.37
CA HIS A 219 -5.07 -5.72 13.80
C HIS A 219 -6.40 -5.23 14.36
N TYR A 220 -6.39 -4.26 15.27
CA TYR A 220 -7.61 -3.73 15.86
C TYR A 220 -8.51 -3.01 14.84
N ALA A 221 -7.94 -2.26 13.90
CA ALA A 221 -8.71 -1.63 12.83
C ALA A 221 -9.37 -2.67 11.90
N SER A 222 -8.70 -3.79 11.66
CA SER A 222 -9.26 -4.92 10.89
C SER A 222 -10.38 -5.60 11.67
N GLU A 223 -10.16 -5.93 12.95
CA GLU A 223 -11.18 -6.51 13.83
C GLU A 223 -12.41 -5.60 13.95
N TYR A 224 -12.21 -4.30 14.21
CA TYR A 224 -13.29 -3.31 14.24
C TYR A 224 -14.13 -3.35 12.96
N SER A 225 -13.45 -3.33 11.80
CA SER A 225 -14.10 -3.38 10.49
C SER A 225 -14.87 -4.68 10.31
N GLU A 226 -14.36 -5.83 10.74
CA GLU A 226 -15.00 -7.14 10.64
C GLU A 226 -16.21 -7.30 11.58
N GLU A 227 -16.17 -6.70 12.78
CA GLU A 227 -17.26 -6.74 13.75
C GLU A 227 -18.47 -5.89 13.34
N LEU A 228 -18.30 -4.94 12.40
CA LEU A 228 -19.42 -4.18 11.84
C LEU A 228 -20.44 -5.14 11.21
N SER A 229 -21.71 -4.95 11.58
CA SER A 229 -22.81 -5.75 11.09
C SER A 229 -24.00 -4.88 10.72
N TYR A 230 -24.70 -5.31 9.68
CA TYR A 230 -25.78 -4.54 9.05
C TYR A 230 -27.00 -5.43 8.92
N THR A 231 -28.17 -4.88 9.25
CA THR A 231 -29.43 -5.60 9.00
C THR A 231 -29.82 -5.47 7.53
N ALA A 232 -30.63 -6.40 7.03
CA ALA A 232 -31.18 -6.29 5.67
C ALA A 232 -31.93 -4.97 5.44
N SER A 233 -32.53 -4.38 6.49
CA SER A 233 -33.19 -3.08 6.40
C SER A 233 -32.20 -1.93 6.21
N ASP A 234 -31.01 -2.00 6.84
CA ASP A 234 -29.97 -0.98 6.68
C ASP A 234 -29.43 -1.01 5.25
N LEU A 235 -29.17 -2.21 4.72
CA LEU A 235 -28.71 -2.39 3.35
C LEU A 235 -29.73 -1.87 2.33
N GLU A 236 -31.01 -2.21 2.50
CA GLU A 236 -32.09 -1.78 1.60
C GLU A 236 -32.29 -0.25 1.66
N SER A 237 -32.23 0.36 2.85
CA SER A 237 -32.32 1.82 2.97
C SER A 237 -31.16 2.50 2.26
N TYR A 238 -29.92 2.05 2.51
CA TYR A 238 -28.74 2.64 1.89
C TYR A 238 -28.74 2.49 0.36
N TYR A 239 -29.14 1.32 -0.14
CA TYR A 239 -29.31 1.10 -1.57
C TYR A 239 -30.31 2.09 -2.17
N ASN A 240 -31.49 2.26 -1.56
CA ASN A 240 -32.54 3.13 -2.09
C ASN A 240 -32.12 4.61 -2.12
N ASP A 241 -31.34 5.05 -1.14
CA ASP A 241 -30.81 6.42 -1.09
C ASP A 241 -29.65 6.65 -2.09
N ASN A 242 -29.00 5.58 -2.57
CA ASN A 242 -27.78 5.64 -3.38
C ASN A 242 -27.85 4.78 -4.66
N LYS A 243 -29.04 4.61 -5.25
CA LYS A 243 -29.27 3.70 -6.40
C LYS A 243 -28.29 3.89 -7.56
N SER A 244 -27.93 5.13 -7.87
CA SER A 244 -27.00 5.44 -8.96
C SER A 244 -25.62 4.82 -8.78
N SER A 245 -25.19 4.55 -7.54
CA SER A 245 -23.90 3.94 -7.22
C SER A 245 -23.90 2.41 -7.33
N PHE A 246 -25.08 1.79 -7.35
CA PHE A 246 -25.24 0.32 -7.32
C PHE A 246 -25.94 -0.26 -8.54
N ASN A 247 -26.79 0.53 -9.21
CA ASN A 247 -27.45 0.08 -10.41
C ASN A 247 -26.43 -0.04 -11.54
N VAL A 248 -26.56 -1.13 -12.29
CA VAL A 248 -25.84 -1.38 -13.53
C VAL A 248 -26.83 -1.49 -14.67
N ALA A 249 -26.39 -1.17 -15.88
CA ALA A 249 -27.15 -1.36 -17.10
C ALA A 249 -26.60 -2.55 -17.90
N SER A 250 -27.50 -3.36 -18.44
CA SER A 250 -27.20 -4.31 -19.50
C SER A 250 -27.59 -3.70 -20.84
N TYR A 251 -26.65 -3.69 -21.79
CA TYR A 251 -26.81 -3.08 -23.10
C TYR A 251 -25.80 -3.61 -24.12
N GLU A 252 -26.17 -3.54 -25.39
CA GLU A 252 -25.25 -3.69 -26.51
C GLU A 252 -24.82 -2.31 -27.04
N SER A 253 -23.61 -2.24 -27.58
CA SER A 253 -23.06 -1.04 -28.21
C SER A 253 -22.38 -1.39 -29.53
N LEU A 254 -22.58 -0.55 -30.54
CA LEU A 254 -21.83 -0.58 -31.79
C LEU A 254 -21.20 0.78 -32.04
N TYR A 255 -19.89 0.87 -31.87
CA TYR A 255 -19.14 2.11 -31.95
C TYR A 255 -18.46 2.30 -33.31
N PHE A 256 -18.64 3.48 -33.89
CA PHE A 256 -18.02 3.95 -35.12
C PHE A 256 -17.05 5.07 -34.80
N LYS A 257 -15.76 4.85 -35.06
CA LYS A 257 -14.72 5.86 -34.85
C LYS A 257 -14.97 7.07 -35.75
N GLY A 258 -15.02 8.26 -35.14
CA GLY A 258 -15.24 9.54 -35.84
C GLY A 258 -13.97 10.33 -36.12
N THR A 259 -12.80 9.72 -35.96
CA THR A 259 -11.49 10.31 -36.27
C THR A 259 -10.78 9.50 -37.34
N ALA A 260 -10.06 10.18 -38.22
CA ALA A 260 -9.25 9.53 -39.25
C ALA A 260 -8.01 8.87 -38.63
N ASP A 261 -7.45 7.88 -39.32
CA ASP A 261 -6.21 7.24 -38.89
C ASP A 261 -5.01 8.11 -39.24
N SER A 262 -4.05 8.21 -38.31
CA SER A 262 -2.77 8.84 -38.61
C SER A 262 -2.04 8.09 -39.72
N THR A 263 -1.36 8.81 -40.60
CA THR A 263 -0.57 8.22 -41.67
C THR A 263 0.92 8.30 -41.36
N THR A 264 1.76 7.76 -42.25
CA THR A 264 3.21 7.85 -42.13
C THR A 264 3.76 8.56 -43.37
N ASP A 265 4.62 9.56 -43.17
CA ASP A 265 5.30 10.24 -44.27
C ASP A 265 6.42 9.38 -44.89
N ALA A 266 7.05 9.89 -45.94
CA ALA A 266 8.14 9.20 -46.64
C ALA A 266 9.39 9.01 -45.77
N ASP A 267 9.53 9.79 -44.69
CA ASP A 267 10.65 9.75 -43.75
C ASP A 267 10.37 8.83 -42.54
N GLY A 268 9.18 8.22 -42.48
CA GLY A 268 8.78 7.31 -41.42
C GLY A 268 8.16 7.99 -40.20
N ASN A 269 7.85 9.29 -40.26
CA ASN A 269 7.21 10.01 -39.16
C ASN A 269 5.69 9.86 -39.23
N THR A 270 5.06 9.78 -38.06
CA THR A 270 3.60 9.81 -37.92
C THR A 270 3.08 11.20 -38.29
N VAL A 271 2.15 11.24 -39.23
CA VAL A 271 1.41 12.44 -39.67
C VAL A 271 0.00 12.36 -39.11
N ALA A 272 -0.38 13.37 -38.32
CA ALA A 272 -1.73 13.49 -37.80
C ALA A 272 -2.73 13.76 -38.95
N PRO A 273 -3.96 13.23 -38.89
CA PRO A 273 -4.98 13.53 -39.89
C PRO A 273 -5.34 15.01 -39.90
N THR A 274 -5.74 15.53 -41.05
CA THR A 274 -6.20 16.92 -41.16
C THR A 274 -7.59 17.13 -40.56
N ASP A 275 -7.96 18.39 -40.33
CA ASP A 275 -9.31 18.73 -39.85
C ASP A 275 -10.39 18.26 -40.84
N GLU A 276 -10.14 18.35 -42.15
CA GLU A 276 -11.05 17.86 -43.18
C GLU A 276 -11.19 16.34 -43.17
N GLU A 277 -10.09 15.60 -42.97
CA GLU A 277 -10.12 14.13 -42.86
C GLU A 277 -10.89 13.69 -41.61
N ASN A 278 -10.69 14.37 -40.49
CA ASN A 278 -11.45 14.11 -39.26
C ASN A 278 -12.94 14.47 -39.42
N ALA A 279 -13.26 15.59 -40.08
CA ALA A 279 -14.66 15.95 -40.36
C ALA A 279 -15.35 14.89 -41.23
N ALA A 280 -14.68 14.41 -42.28
CA ALA A 280 -15.20 13.34 -43.13
C ALA A 280 -15.39 12.01 -42.38
N ALA A 281 -14.45 11.66 -41.50
CA ALA A 281 -14.58 10.49 -40.63
C ALA A 281 -15.78 10.61 -39.68
N LYS A 282 -15.99 11.79 -39.08
CA LYS A 282 -17.13 12.06 -38.19
C LYS A 282 -18.46 11.98 -38.94
N GLU A 283 -18.57 12.59 -40.12
CA GLU A 283 -19.79 12.49 -40.95
C GLU A 283 -20.09 11.04 -41.35
N LYS A 284 -19.05 10.26 -41.71
CA LYS A 284 -19.19 8.84 -42.01
C LYS A 284 -19.65 8.04 -40.79
N ALA A 285 -19.06 8.26 -39.62
CA ALA A 285 -19.44 7.57 -38.38
C ALA A 285 -20.91 7.81 -38.02
N ILE A 286 -21.39 9.05 -38.16
CA ILE A 286 -22.81 9.40 -37.94
C ILE A 286 -23.70 8.64 -38.93
N ALA A 287 -23.37 8.69 -40.22
CA ALA A 287 -24.16 8.05 -41.26
C ALA A 287 -24.22 6.52 -41.11
N ASP A 288 -23.09 5.90 -40.76
CA ASP A 288 -23.01 4.46 -40.53
C ASP A 288 -23.78 4.04 -39.27
N ALA A 289 -23.69 4.81 -38.18
CA ALA A 289 -24.45 4.57 -36.96
C ALA A 289 -25.97 4.68 -37.20
N ASP A 290 -26.42 5.71 -37.93
CA ASP A 290 -27.83 5.87 -38.30
C ASP A 290 -28.34 4.72 -39.20
N ALA A 291 -27.48 4.22 -40.10
CA ALA A 291 -27.81 3.09 -40.94
C ALA A 291 -27.88 1.78 -40.13
N ALA A 292 -26.93 1.56 -39.23
CA ALA A 292 -26.90 0.40 -38.34
C ALA A 292 -28.12 0.37 -37.39
N LEU A 293 -28.48 1.53 -36.81
CA LEU A 293 -29.68 1.65 -35.97
C LEU A 293 -30.94 1.24 -36.75
N LYS A 294 -31.08 1.63 -38.02
CA LYS A 294 -32.23 1.25 -38.85
C LYS A 294 -32.29 -0.25 -39.13
N LEU A 295 -31.14 -0.91 -39.31
CA LEU A 295 -31.07 -2.36 -39.48
C LEU A 295 -31.49 -3.08 -38.19
N TYR A 296 -30.99 -2.62 -37.04
CA TYR A 296 -31.42 -3.12 -35.74
C TYR A 296 -32.93 -2.97 -35.53
N GLN A 297 -33.47 -1.77 -35.79
CA GLN A 297 -34.90 -1.48 -35.67
C GLN A 297 -35.77 -2.24 -36.69
N ALA A 298 -35.17 -2.75 -37.78
CA ALA A 298 -35.85 -3.64 -38.72
C ALA A 298 -35.92 -5.10 -38.24
N GLY A 299 -35.23 -5.44 -37.14
CA GLY A 299 -35.26 -6.73 -36.48
C GLY A 299 -33.98 -7.56 -36.56
N ASP A 300 -32.91 -7.02 -37.15
CA ASP A 300 -31.61 -7.71 -37.19
C ASP A 300 -30.89 -7.56 -35.83
N PRO A 301 -30.34 -8.63 -35.22
CA PRO A 301 -29.54 -8.51 -33.99
C PRO A 301 -28.34 -7.58 -34.18
N LEU A 302 -28.00 -6.77 -33.19
CA LEU A 302 -26.94 -5.76 -33.33
C LEU A 302 -25.57 -6.39 -33.65
N GLU A 303 -25.26 -7.55 -33.05
CA GLU A 303 -24.06 -8.34 -33.38
C GLU A 303 -24.03 -8.70 -34.88
N THR A 304 -25.16 -9.08 -35.46
CA THR A 304 -25.24 -9.39 -36.90
C THR A 304 -25.08 -8.13 -37.75
N VAL A 305 -25.71 -7.02 -37.34
CA VAL A 305 -25.54 -5.72 -37.99
C VAL A 305 -24.07 -5.29 -38.00
N SER A 306 -23.34 -5.51 -36.90
CA SER A 306 -21.92 -5.10 -36.81
C SER A 306 -21.03 -5.78 -37.86
N LEU A 307 -21.36 -7.00 -38.30
CA LEU A 307 -20.58 -7.73 -39.29
C LEU A 307 -20.60 -7.06 -40.68
N ALA A 308 -21.53 -6.13 -40.92
CA ALA A 308 -21.58 -5.33 -42.15
C ALA A 308 -20.57 -4.16 -42.16
N TYR A 309 -19.91 -3.87 -41.03
CA TYR A 309 -19.05 -2.70 -40.86
C TYR A 309 -17.67 -3.10 -40.32
N GLU A 310 -16.67 -3.17 -41.21
CA GLU A 310 -15.30 -3.59 -40.84
C GLU A 310 -14.65 -2.72 -39.74
N SER A 311 -15.00 -1.43 -39.67
CA SER A 311 -14.42 -0.47 -38.73
C SER A 311 -15.22 -0.28 -37.44
N ALA A 312 -16.31 -1.04 -37.25
CA ALA A 312 -17.17 -0.88 -36.09
C ALA A 312 -16.73 -1.81 -34.95
N ALA A 313 -16.77 -1.30 -33.72
CA ALA A 313 -16.48 -2.08 -32.53
C ALA A 313 -17.79 -2.44 -31.83
N TYR A 314 -18.15 -3.72 -31.88
CA TYR A 314 -19.28 -4.27 -31.16
C TYR A 314 -18.89 -4.68 -29.74
N SER A 315 -19.76 -4.41 -28.78
CA SER A 315 -19.66 -4.93 -27.42
C SER A 315 -21.04 -5.25 -26.84
N ASN A 316 -21.08 -6.28 -25.99
CA ASN A 316 -22.22 -6.60 -25.14
C ASN A 316 -21.77 -6.44 -23.68
N THR A 317 -22.49 -5.60 -22.95
CA THR A 317 -22.21 -5.26 -21.56
C THR A 317 -23.34 -5.79 -20.68
N GLU A 318 -23.04 -6.70 -19.76
CA GLU A 318 -24.03 -7.24 -18.82
C GLU A 318 -24.23 -6.34 -17.58
N ALA A 319 -23.20 -5.57 -17.21
CA ALA A 319 -23.17 -4.79 -15.98
C ALA A 319 -22.34 -3.51 -16.12
N GLY A 320 -22.80 -2.56 -16.93
CA GLY A 320 -22.15 -1.26 -17.09
C GLY A 320 -22.55 -0.30 -15.98
N SER A 321 -21.56 0.30 -15.32
CA SER A 321 -21.76 1.28 -14.25
C SER A 321 -22.25 2.63 -14.76
N ASN A 322 -22.88 3.41 -13.89
CA ASN A 322 -23.26 4.79 -14.18
C ASN A 322 -22.04 5.72 -14.11
N SER A 323 -21.57 6.20 -15.27
CA SER A 323 -20.44 7.13 -15.40
C SER A 323 -20.84 8.61 -15.33
N GLY A 324 -22.14 8.93 -15.41
CA GLY A 324 -22.65 10.30 -15.51
C GLY A 324 -22.43 10.96 -16.88
N ASP A 325 -22.00 10.21 -17.90
CA ASP A 325 -21.95 10.69 -19.28
C ASP A 325 -23.31 10.53 -19.99
N GLU A 326 -23.47 11.16 -21.16
CA GLU A 326 -24.71 11.14 -21.95
C GLU A 326 -25.21 9.72 -22.27
N ALA A 327 -24.30 8.75 -22.47
CA ALA A 327 -24.67 7.37 -22.72
C ALA A 327 -25.24 6.70 -21.46
N SER A 328 -24.59 6.90 -20.31
CA SER A 328 -25.09 6.41 -19.04
C SER A 328 -26.40 7.08 -18.63
N GLU A 329 -26.54 8.41 -18.82
CA GLU A 329 -27.80 9.12 -18.54
C GLU A 329 -28.97 8.51 -19.33
N TRP A 330 -28.75 8.17 -20.60
CA TRP A 330 -29.76 7.49 -21.41
C TRP A 330 -30.05 6.05 -20.96
N LEU A 331 -29.00 5.29 -20.62
CA LEU A 331 -29.13 3.90 -20.16
C LEU A 331 -29.84 3.77 -18.81
N PHE A 332 -29.73 4.77 -17.93
CA PHE A 332 -30.32 4.76 -16.60
C PHE A 332 -31.64 5.53 -16.50
N ASP A 333 -32.20 6.00 -17.62
CA ASP A 333 -33.54 6.59 -17.66
C ASP A 333 -34.60 5.52 -17.33
N GLU A 334 -35.36 5.73 -16.26
CA GLU A 334 -36.39 4.79 -15.78
C GLU A 334 -37.52 4.54 -16.80
N SER A 335 -37.62 5.37 -17.85
CA SER A 335 -38.58 5.16 -18.94
C SER A 335 -38.14 4.12 -19.97
N ARG A 336 -36.89 3.61 -19.89
CA ARG A 336 -36.36 2.67 -20.89
C ARG A 336 -37.08 1.32 -20.81
N ALA A 337 -37.32 0.73 -21.98
CA ALA A 337 -37.76 -0.65 -22.14
C ALA A 337 -36.72 -1.47 -22.91
N ASP A 338 -36.68 -2.79 -22.68
CA ASP A 338 -35.80 -3.71 -23.42
C ASP A 338 -35.98 -3.54 -24.94
N GLY A 339 -34.86 -3.41 -25.65
CA GLY A 339 -34.78 -3.13 -27.08
C GLY A 339 -34.88 -1.64 -27.46
N ASP A 340 -35.11 -0.74 -26.50
CA ASP A 340 -34.95 0.69 -26.76
C ASP A 340 -33.55 0.95 -27.32
N SER A 341 -33.47 1.80 -28.34
CA SER A 341 -32.22 2.04 -29.05
C SER A 341 -32.06 3.48 -29.46
N THR A 342 -30.82 3.95 -29.51
CA THR A 342 -30.47 5.33 -29.85
C THR A 342 -29.10 5.41 -30.53
N VAL A 343 -28.79 6.56 -31.12
CA VAL A 343 -27.44 6.94 -31.52
C VAL A 343 -26.95 8.08 -30.64
N ILE A 344 -25.75 7.94 -30.09
CA ILE A 344 -25.06 9.00 -29.34
C ILE A 344 -23.78 9.36 -30.07
N THR A 345 -23.58 10.64 -30.33
CA THR A 345 -22.41 11.16 -31.06
C THR A 345 -21.59 12.07 -30.18
N THR A 346 -20.32 11.74 -30.02
CA THR A 346 -19.32 12.56 -29.33
C THR A 346 -18.28 13.05 -30.35
N ASP A 347 -17.23 13.73 -29.87
CA ASP A 347 -16.11 14.12 -30.72
C ASP A 347 -15.24 12.93 -31.15
N SER A 348 -15.27 11.83 -30.41
CA SER A 348 -14.49 10.64 -30.74
C SER A 348 -15.16 9.75 -31.79
N GLY A 349 -16.49 9.84 -31.93
CA GLY A 349 -17.27 8.98 -32.83
C GLY A 349 -18.76 8.92 -32.51
N SER A 350 -19.46 8.01 -33.19
CA SER A 350 -20.89 7.75 -33.00
C SER A 350 -21.10 6.32 -32.52
N ARG A 351 -22.01 6.09 -31.58
CA ARG A 351 -22.38 4.76 -31.10
C ARG A 351 -23.87 4.52 -31.24
N VAL A 352 -24.23 3.33 -31.72
CA VAL A 352 -25.57 2.77 -31.51
C VAL A 352 -25.58 2.13 -30.14
N LEU A 353 -26.59 2.42 -29.33
CA LEU A 353 -26.84 1.75 -28.06
C LEU A 353 -28.19 1.03 -28.12
N VAL A 354 -28.23 -0.16 -27.53
CA VAL A 354 -29.43 -0.97 -27.37
C VAL A 354 -29.54 -1.32 -25.89
N PHE A 355 -30.58 -0.84 -25.24
CA PHE A 355 -30.84 -1.08 -23.83
C PHE A 355 -31.53 -2.42 -23.61
N HIS A 356 -31.15 -3.16 -22.56
CA HIS A 356 -31.84 -4.38 -22.15
C HIS A 356 -32.47 -4.27 -20.76
N SER A 357 -31.70 -3.81 -19.77
CA SER A 357 -32.19 -3.61 -18.42
C SER A 357 -31.28 -2.67 -17.64
N ALA A 358 -31.81 -2.05 -16.59
CA ALA A 358 -31.02 -1.36 -15.59
C ALA A 358 -31.58 -1.65 -14.19
N GLY A 359 -30.69 -1.83 -13.23
CA GLY A 359 -31.06 -2.15 -11.86
C GLY A 359 -29.90 -2.73 -11.07
N ARG A 360 -30.16 -3.13 -9.83
CA ARG A 360 -29.17 -3.82 -9.00
C ARG A 360 -28.98 -5.25 -9.48
N GLN A 361 -27.78 -5.81 -9.25
CA GLN A 361 -27.50 -7.20 -9.57
C GLN A 361 -28.05 -8.13 -8.49
N GLU A 362 -28.93 -9.07 -8.87
CA GLU A 362 -29.60 -9.98 -7.93
C GLU A 362 -29.07 -11.42 -7.93
N TYR A 363 -28.02 -11.72 -8.70
CA TYR A 363 -27.42 -13.06 -8.65
C TYR A 363 -26.87 -13.36 -7.24
N ALA A 364 -26.99 -14.60 -6.79
CA ALA A 364 -26.45 -15.01 -5.50
C ALA A 364 -24.91 -15.00 -5.54
N SER A 365 -24.29 -14.38 -4.52
CA SER A 365 -22.89 -14.62 -4.20
C SER A 365 -22.68 -16.09 -3.82
N ARG A 366 -21.44 -16.57 -3.90
CA ARG A 366 -21.13 -17.99 -3.73
C ARG A 366 -20.12 -18.20 -2.62
N ASP A 367 -20.33 -19.27 -1.88
CA ASP A 367 -19.41 -19.79 -0.88
C ASP A 367 -18.69 -21.02 -1.44
N VAL A 368 -17.39 -21.08 -1.22
CA VAL A 368 -16.53 -22.13 -1.77
C VAL A 368 -15.39 -22.43 -0.81
N ARG A 369 -15.04 -23.70 -0.70
CA ARG A 369 -13.77 -24.11 -0.10
C ARG A 369 -12.78 -24.49 -1.19
N HIS A 370 -11.52 -24.15 -0.99
CA HIS A 370 -10.47 -24.59 -1.90
C HIS A 370 -9.18 -25.03 -1.19
N ILE A 371 -8.39 -25.82 -1.91
CA ILE A 371 -7.03 -26.22 -1.52
C ILE A 371 -6.11 -25.84 -2.67
N LEU A 372 -5.21 -24.89 -2.44
CA LEU A 372 -4.25 -24.44 -3.44
C LEU A 372 -2.98 -25.30 -3.40
N PHE A 373 -2.56 -25.81 -4.56
CA PHE A 373 -1.24 -26.38 -4.79
C PHE A 373 -0.52 -25.55 -5.86
N ARG A 374 0.54 -24.84 -5.48
CA ARG A 374 1.31 -23.99 -6.40
C ARG A 374 2.28 -24.85 -7.21
N ALA A 375 2.49 -24.44 -8.46
CA ALA A 375 3.62 -24.91 -9.24
C ALA A 375 4.90 -24.37 -8.60
N ASP A 376 5.83 -25.28 -8.27
CA ASP A 376 7.12 -24.88 -7.71
C ASP A 376 8.01 -24.31 -8.82
N THR A 377 8.08 -22.99 -8.90
CA THR A 377 8.92 -22.26 -9.85
C THR A 377 10.27 -21.85 -9.24
N THR A 378 10.58 -22.33 -8.03
CA THR A 378 11.80 -21.96 -7.32
C THR A 378 13.02 -22.44 -8.10
N GLY A 379 13.89 -21.51 -8.47
CA GLY A 379 15.11 -21.82 -9.21
C GLY A 379 14.94 -22.02 -10.72
N LEU A 380 13.76 -21.77 -11.28
CA LEU A 380 13.58 -21.68 -12.72
C LEU A 380 14.24 -20.42 -13.27
N ASP A 381 15.05 -20.56 -14.32
CA ASP A 381 15.63 -19.44 -15.06
C ASP A 381 14.77 -19.17 -16.30
N SER A 382 14.06 -18.04 -16.31
CA SER A 382 13.22 -17.62 -17.45
C SER A 382 13.99 -17.38 -18.75
N LYS A 383 15.33 -17.44 -18.72
CA LYS A 383 16.19 -17.34 -19.90
C LYS A 383 16.74 -18.70 -20.36
N SER A 384 16.46 -19.78 -19.62
CA SER A 384 16.85 -21.13 -20.01
C SER A 384 16.06 -21.60 -21.23
N GLU A 385 16.73 -22.32 -22.14
CA GLU A 385 16.06 -23.01 -23.25
C GLU A 385 15.09 -24.10 -22.76
N THR A 386 15.23 -24.57 -21.52
CA THR A 386 14.35 -25.57 -20.90
C THR A 386 13.22 -24.96 -20.09
N TYR A 387 13.17 -23.64 -19.93
CA TYR A 387 12.25 -22.96 -19.01
C TYR A 387 10.79 -23.39 -19.17
N GLU A 388 10.28 -23.40 -20.41
CA GLU A 388 8.89 -23.78 -20.70
C GLU A 388 8.61 -25.24 -20.32
N ALA A 389 9.56 -26.14 -20.56
CA ALA A 389 9.40 -27.56 -20.22
C ALA A 389 9.45 -27.78 -18.69
N ASP A 390 10.36 -27.08 -18.00
CA ASP A 390 10.51 -27.16 -16.55
C ASP A 390 9.30 -26.55 -15.83
N LEU A 391 8.79 -25.41 -16.32
CA LEU A 391 7.56 -24.78 -15.84
C LEU A 391 6.35 -25.70 -16.04
N GLN A 392 6.23 -26.34 -17.21
CA GLN A 392 5.16 -27.29 -17.45
C GLN A 392 5.24 -28.50 -16.51
N ALA A 393 6.44 -29.03 -16.27
CA ALA A 393 6.64 -30.13 -15.32
C ALA A 393 6.25 -29.74 -13.88
N ALA A 394 6.54 -28.50 -13.47
CA ALA A 394 6.10 -27.97 -12.18
C ALA A 394 4.57 -27.85 -12.10
N LYS A 395 3.92 -27.37 -13.17
CA LYS A 395 2.44 -27.31 -13.29
C LYS A 395 1.84 -28.73 -13.22
N ASP A 396 2.40 -29.70 -13.93
CA ASP A 396 1.93 -31.08 -13.92
C ASP A 396 2.09 -31.74 -12.54
N ALA A 397 3.18 -31.45 -11.83
CA ALA A 397 3.39 -31.93 -10.46
C ALA A 397 2.35 -31.34 -9.48
N ALA A 398 2.06 -30.04 -9.59
CA ALA A 398 1.02 -29.40 -8.79
C ALA A 398 -0.37 -29.97 -9.09
N LYS A 399 -0.68 -30.22 -10.37
CA LYS A 399 -1.92 -30.88 -10.80
C LYS A 399 -2.06 -32.27 -10.19
N ALA A 400 -1.00 -33.07 -10.23
CA ALA A 400 -1.01 -34.42 -9.68
C ALA A 400 -1.28 -34.41 -8.17
N LYS A 401 -0.71 -33.46 -7.41
CA LYS A 401 -1.02 -33.27 -5.99
C LYS A 401 -2.49 -32.90 -5.77
N ALA A 402 -3.03 -31.98 -6.56
CA ALA A 402 -4.43 -31.57 -6.47
C ALA A 402 -5.40 -32.74 -6.77
N GLU A 403 -5.11 -33.52 -7.82
CA GLU A 403 -5.90 -34.70 -8.18
C GLU A 403 -5.81 -35.79 -7.11
N ASP A 404 -4.63 -36.02 -6.54
CA ASP A 404 -4.43 -36.96 -5.44
C ASP A 404 -5.17 -36.53 -4.17
N ALA A 405 -5.07 -35.26 -3.77
CA ALA A 405 -5.83 -34.72 -2.63
C ALA A 405 -7.34 -34.88 -2.81
N LEU A 406 -7.87 -34.59 -4.00
CA LEU A 406 -9.29 -34.81 -4.30
C LEU A 406 -9.66 -36.30 -4.26
N ALA A 407 -8.81 -37.18 -4.78
CA ALA A 407 -9.03 -38.63 -4.73
C ALA A 407 -9.01 -39.16 -3.29
N GLN A 408 -8.08 -38.69 -2.46
CA GLN A 408 -8.00 -39.02 -1.04
C GLN A 408 -9.26 -38.57 -0.29
N TRP A 409 -9.72 -37.34 -0.51
CA TRP A 409 -10.94 -36.85 0.11
C TRP A 409 -12.17 -37.67 -0.31
N LYS A 410 -12.30 -37.98 -1.61
CA LYS A 410 -13.38 -38.83 -2.16
C LYS A 410 -13.37 -40.26 -1.62
N ALA A 411 -12.20 -40.79 -1.28
CA ALA A 411 -12.04 -42.12 -0.70
C ALA A 411 -12.28 -42.15 0.82
N GLY A 412 -12.19 -41.00 1.49
CA GLY A 412 -12.48 -40.82 2.91
C GLY A 412 -13.96 -40.54 3.18
N ASP A 413 -14.22 -39.70 4.19
CA ASP A 413 -15.59 -39.35 4.60
C ASP A 413 -16.33 -38.51 3.55
N ALA A 414 -15.60 -37.81 2.67
CA ALA A 414 -16.13 -36.98 1.60
C ALA A 414 -17.20 -35.97 2.06
N THR A 415 -16.97 -35.33 3.20
CA THR A 415 -17.82 -34.28 3.78
C THR A 415 -17.17 -32.90 3.67
N GLU A 416 -17.95 -31.84 3.85
CA GLU A 416 -17.40 -30.49 3.96
C GLU A 416 -16.39 -30.37 5.10
N ASP A 417 -16.69 -30.91 6.29
CA ASP A 417 -15.80 -30.86 7.45
C ASP A 417 -14.47 -31.56 7.17
N SER A 418 -14.51 -32.73 6.51
CA SER A 418 -13.28 -33.43 6.12
C SER A 418 -12.53 -32.71 4.99
N PHE A 419 -13.22 -31.93 4.16
CA PHE A 419 -12.57 -31.06 3.16
C PHE A 419 -11.87 -29.88 3.86
N ALA A 420 -12.54 -29.22 4.79
CA ALA A 420 -12.01 -28.11 5.57
C ALA A 420 -10.75 -28.52 6.35
N ALA A 421 -10.77 -29.69 7.01
CA ALA A 421 -9.60 -30.23 7.68
C ALA A 421 -8.42 -30.43 6.71
N MET A 422 -8.68 -30.99 5.53
CA MET A 422 -7.66 -31.18 4.49
C MET A 422 -7.14 -29.85 3.94
N ALA A 423 -8.01 -28.84 3.77
CA ALA A 423 -7.61 -27.51 3.35
C ALA A 423 -6.66 -26.86 4.35
N ASN A 424 -6.92 -27.01 5.66
CA ASN A 424 -6.03 -26.52 6.70
C ASN A 424 -4.64 -27.17 6.69
N GLU A 425 -4.58 -28.44 6.30
CA GLU A 425 -3.32 -29.19 6.27
C GLU A 425 -2.52 -28.95 4.98
N LEU A 426 -3.20 -28.90 3.84
CA LEU A 426 -2.55 -29.00 2.53
C LEU A 426 -2.52 -27.70 1.73
N SER A 427 -3.40 -26.74 2.02
CA SER A 427 -3.52 -25.55 1.17
C SER A 427 -2.31 -24.62 1.34
N GLU A 428 -1.69 -24.29 0.20
CA GLU A 428 -0.61 -23.31 0.09
C GLU A 428 -1.14 -21.87 -0.07
N ASP A 429 -2.44 -21.66 0.19
CA ASP A 429 -3.04 -20.34 0.32
C ASP A 429 -3.13 -19.91 1.79
N GLY A 430 -2.19 -19.07 2.22
CA GLY A 430 -2.16 -18.53 3.58
C GLY A 430 -3.38 -17.68 3.95
N GLY A 431 -4.16 -17.20 2.97
CA GLY A 431 -5.37 -16.42 3.22
C GLY A 431 -6.60 -17.26 3.60
N SER A 432 -6.56 -18.58 3.40
CA SER A 432 -7.71 -19.47 3.63
C SER A 432 -7.37 -20.76 4.37
N ASN A 433 -6.09 -21.14 4.46
CA ASN A 433 -5.63 -22.38 5.09
C ASN A 433 -5.76 -22.41 6.62
N THR A 434 -6.24 -21.35 7.25
CA THR A 434 -6.58 -21.33 8.69
C THR A 434 -8.09 -21.39 8.94
N ASN A 435 -8.91 -21.25 7.88
CA ASN A 435 -10.38 -21.27 7.95
C ASN A 435 -10.99 -22.37 7.07
N GLY A 436 -10.26 -23.47 6.87
CA GLY A 436 -10.70 -24.62 6.11
C GLY A 436 -10.88 -24.34 4.62
N GLY A 437 -10.07 -23.45 4.06
CA GLY A 437 -10.09 -23.07 2.65
C GLY A 437 -11.29 -22.22 2.25
N LEU A 438 -12.08 -21.70 3.20
CA LEU A 438 -13.35 -21.03 2.93
C LEU A 438 -13.17 -19.62 2.40
N TYR A 439 -13.78 -19.35 1.26
CA TYR A 439 -14.18 -18.01 0.83
C TYR A 439 -15.71 -17.92 0.85
N THR A 440 -16.22 -16.82 1.42
CA THR A 440 -17.65 -16.53 1.53
C THR A 440 -18.01 -15.27 0.76
N LYS A 441 -19.27 -15.15 0.33
CA LYS A 441 -19.81 -13.99 -0.39
C LYS A 441 -19.02 -13.63 -1.65
N VAL A 442 -18.46 -14.62 -2.35
CA VAL A 442 -17.68 -14.39 -3.58
C VAL A 442 -18.59 -13.87 -4.68
N LEU A 443 -18.16 -12.81 -5.36
CA LEU A 443 -18.83 -12.19 -6.51
C LEU A 443 -18.17 -12.57 -7.84
N LYS A 444 -18.94 -12.48 -8.94
CA LYS A 444 -18.43 -12.79 -10.28
C LYS A 444 -17.25 -11.88 -10.63
N GLY A 445 -16.20 -12.47 -11.18
CA GLY A 445 -14.98 -11.79 -11.63
C GLY A 445 -13.94 -11.52 -10.54
N GLN A 446 -14.19 -11.89 -9.28
CA GLN A 446 -13.21 -11.71 -8.19
C GLN A 446 -12.10 -12.78 -8.18
N MET A 447 -12.35 -13.93 -8.81
CA MET A 447 -11.42 -15.05 -8.83
C MET A 447 -10.72 -15.17 -10.19
N VAL A 448 -9.57 -15.86 -10.22
CA VAL A 448 -8.89 -16.21 -11.48
C VAL A 448 -9.84 -16.95 -12.43
N THR A 449 -9.69 -16.75 -13.73
CA THR A 449 -10.71 -17.08 -14.75
C THR A 449 -11.34 -18.47 -14.60
N GLU A 450 -10.54 -19.53 -14.53
CA GLU A 450 -11.08 -20.90 -14.45
C GLU A 450 -11.74 -21.21 -13.09
N PHE A 451 -11.21 -20.65 -12.00
CA PHE A 451 -11.86 -20.73 -10.68
C PHE A 451 -13.23 -20.05 -10.73
N ASN A 452 -13.28 -18.83 -11.27
CA ASN A 452 -14.50 -18.06 -11.39
C ASN A 452 -15.54 -18.80 -12.26
N ASN A 453 -15.12 -19.29 -13.43
CA ASN A 453 -15.99 -20.01 -14.35
C ASN A 453 -16.55 -21.29 -13.70
N TRP A 454 -15.73 -22.02 -12.96
CA TRP A 454 -16.19 -23.22 -12.25
C TRP A 454 -17.17 -22.88 -11.13
N LEU A 455 -16.89 -21.84 -10.34
CA LEU A 455 -17.69 -21.43 -9.19
C LEU A 455 -19.09 -20.92 -9.60
N PHE A 456 -19.17 -20.16 -10.69
CA PHE A 456 -20.40 -19.52 -11.16
C PHE A 456 -21.13 -20.29 -12.28
N ASP A 457 -20.69 -21.50 -12.58
CA ASP A 457 -21.44 -22.42 -13.44
C ASP A 457 -22.82 -22.71 -12.81
N GLU A 458 -23.90 -22.40 -13.54
CA GLU A 458 -25.27 -22.52 -13.02
C GLU A 458 -25.67 -23.95 -12.66
N SER A 459 -24.92 -24.95 -13.13
CA SER A 459 -25.17 -26.36 -12.79
C SER A 459 -24.65 -26.79 -11.41
N ARG A 460 -23.88 -25.94 -10.72
CA ARG A 460 -23.26 -26.25 -9.42
C ARG A 460 -24.28 -26.55 -8.34
N LYS A 461 -23.97 -27.55 -7.52
CA LYS A 461 -24.73 -27.96 -6.35
C LYS A 461 -23.83 -28.09 -5.14
N PRO A 462 -24.33 -27.79 -3.92
CA PRO A 462 -23.57 -28.01 -2.68
C PRO A 462 -22.94 -29.40 -2.65
N GLY A 463 -21.64 -29.46 -2.37
CA GLY A 463 -20.84 -30.68 -2.38
C GLY A 463 -20.18 -31.03 -3.72
N ASP A 464 -20.47 -30.30 -4.80
CA ASP A 464 -19.75 -30.47 -6.05
C ASP A 464 -18.26 -30.18 -5.86
N THR A 465 -17.41 -31.01 -6.47
CA THR A 465 -15.96 -30.87 -6.40
C THR A 465 -15.31 -30.86 -7.78
N GLY A 466 -14.15 -30.23 -7.88
CA GLY A 466 -13.40 -30.14 -9.12
C GLY A 466 -11.94 -29.81 -8.88
N VAL A 467 -11.13 -29.95 -9.92
CA VAL A 467 -9.77 -29.41 -9.97
C VAL A 467 -9.73 -28.39 -11.08
N VAL A 468 -9.32 -27.17 -10.76
CA VAL A 468 -9.22 -26.06 -11.72
C VAL A 468 -7.82 -25.47 -11.66
N TYR A 469 -7.37 -24.94 -12.79
CA TYR A 469 -6.09 -24.23 -12.86
C TYR A 469 -6.28 -22.78 -12.43
N GLY A 470 -5.29 -22.19 -11.77
CA GLY A 470 -5.28 -20.78 -11.39
C GLY A 470 -3.93 -20.15 -11.68
N GLU A 471 -3.93 -18.98 -12.31
CA GLU A 471 -2.71 -18.23 -12.60
C GLU A 471 -2.97 -16.72 -12.47
N SER A 472 -2.04 -16.05 -11.81
CA SER A 472 -1.97 -14.60 -11.67
C SER A 472 -0.50 -14.17 -11.74
N SER A 473 -0.21 -12.87 -11.61
CA SER A 473 1.17 -12.38 -11.50
C SER A 473 1.94 -12.99 -10.31
N ASN A 474 1.23 -13.48 -9.29
CA ASN A 474 1.80 -13.85 -8.00
C ASN A 474 1.90 -15.37 -7.79
N TYR A 475 1.21 -16.18 -8.59
CA TYR A 475 1.28 -17.63 -8.52
C TYR A 475 0.73 -18.27 -9.79
N ALA A 476 1.17 -19.51 -10.05
CA ALA A 476 0.51 -20.46 -10.93
C ALA A 476 0.29 -21.76 -10.14
N GLY A 477 -0.86 -22.42 -10.30
CA GLY A 477 -1.18 -23.59 -9.50
C GLY A 477 -2.52 -24.22 -9.82
N TYR A 478 -2.91 -25.22 -9.04
CA TYR A 478 -4.19 -25.89 -9.16
C TYR A 478 -4.96 -25.79 -7.85
N HIS A 479 -6.25 -25.53 -7.96
CA HIS A 479 -7.19 -25.48 -6.85
C HIS A 479 -8.03 -26.74 -6.87
N VAL A 480 -8.07 -27.47 -5.76
CA VAL A 480 -9.14 -28.42 -5.48
C VAL A 480 -10.31 -27.63 -4.94
N MET A 481 -11.46 -27.73 -5.58
CA MET A 481 -12.65 -26.93 -5.30
C MET A 481 -13.71 -27.78 -4.59
N TYR A 482 -14.43 -27.17 -3.64
CA TYR A 482 -15.64 -27.69 -3.04
C TYR A 482 -16.68 -26.58 -2.99
N PHE A 483 -17.77 -26.74 -3.73
CA PHE A 483 -18.85 -25.77 -3.77
C PHE A 483 -19.70 -25.88 -2.50
N VAL A 484 -19.73 -24.83 -1.69
CA VAL A 484 -20.50 -24.81 -0.44
C VAL A 484 -21.95 -24.47 -0.73
N GLY A 485 -22.20 -23.38 -1.44
CA GLY A 485 -23.56 -22.98 -1.78
C GLY A 485 -23.72 -21.53 -2.20
N ASP A 486 -24.98 -21.15 -2.32
CA ASP A 486 -25.40 -19.76 -2.53
C ASP A 486 -25.48 -19.05 -1.19
N ASP A 487 -25.08 -17.79 -1.18
CA ASP A 487 -25.24 -16.89 -0.04
C ASP A 487 -26.13 -15.70 -0.44
N VAL A 488 -25.89 -14.50 0.09
CA VAL A 488 -26.69 -13.31 -0.15
C VAL A 488 -26.58 -12.80 -1.61
N PRO A 489 -27.58 -12.06 -2.12
CA PRO A 489 -27.51 -11.42 -3.42
C PRO A 489 -26.31 -10.47 -3.56
N CYS A 490 -25.75 -10.37 -4.77
CA CYS A 490 -24.61 -9.50 -5.10
C CYS A 490 -24.76 -8.08 -4.57
N TRP A 491 -25.93 -7.45 -4.77
CA TRP A 491 -26.18 -6.09 -4.31
C TRP A 491 -26.01 -5.93 -2.79
N GLN A 492 -26.34 -6.95 -1.99
CA GLN A 492 -26.17 -6.88 -0.53
C GLN A 492 -24.68 -6.85 -0.17
N VAL A 493 -23.86 -7.69 -0.82
CA VAL A 493 -22.40 -7.70 -0.61
C VAL A 493 -21.80 -6.35 -1.00
N GLN A 494 -22.20 -5.79 -2.14
CA GLN A 494 -21.71 -4.48 -2.60
C GLN A 494 -22.07 -3.33 -1.65
N VAL A 495 -23.32 -3.31 -1.16
CA VAL A 495 -23.80 -2.31 -0.20
C VAL A 495 -23.12 -2.48 1.16
N GLU A 496 -23.02 -3.72 1.65
CA GLU A 496 -22.36 -4.06 2.91
C GLU A 496 -20.90 -3.62 2.90
N ASN A 497 -20.14 -3.91 1.84
CA ASN A 497 -18.75 -3.50 1.70
C ASN A 497 -18.60 -1.97 1.67
N THR A 498 -19.53 -1.27 1.00
CA THR A 498 -19.54 0.19 0.94
C THR A 498 -19.82 0.80 2.32
N LEU A 499 -20.81 0.27 3.04
CA LEU A 499 -21.14 0.70 4.40
C LEU A 499 -19.99 0.45 5.37
N ARG A 500 -19.39 -0.75 5.29
CA ARG A 500 -18.23 -1.15 6.11
C ARG A 500 -17.06 -0.20 5.91
N SER A 501 -16.68 0.09 4.66
CA SER A 501 -15.62 1.07 4.35
C SER A 501 -15.95 2.44 4.94
N ARG A 502 -17.16 2.96 4.68
CA ARG A 502 -17.60 4.27 5.16
C ARG A 502 -17.57 4.37 6.69
N ASP A 503 -18.06 3.35 7.39
CA ASP A 503 -18.17 3.36 8.85
C ASP A 503 -16.81 3.20 9.52
N THR A 504 -15.92 2.37 8.95
CA THR A 504 -14.51 2.30 9.36
C THR A 504 -13.81 3.64 9.15
N GLU A 505 -13.96 4.28 7.99
CA GLU A 505 -13.41 5.62 7.72
C GLU A 505 -13.98 6.68 8.69
N THR A 506 -15.27 6.60 9.01
CA THR A 506 -15.93 7.50 9.96
C THR A 506 -15.37 7.33 11.37
N TRP A 507 -15.14 6.09 11.80
CA TRP A 507 -14.51 5.79 13.08
C TRP A 507 -13.08 6.32 13.15
N GLN A 508 -12.24 6.02 12.15
CA GLN A 508 -10.86 6.52 12.07
C GLN A 508 -10.78 8.05 12.05
N LYS A 509 -11.70 8.69 11.32
CA LYS A 509 -11.83 10.16 11.32
C LYS A 509 -12.24 10.67 12.71
N GLY A 510 -13.18 10.03 13.37
CA GLY A 510 -13.59 10.36 14.74
C GLY A 510 -12.43 10.28 15.74
N LEU A 511 -11.58 9.27 15.62
CA LEU A 511 -10.35 9.13 16.41
C LEU A 511 -9.40 10.31 16.17
N SER A 512 -9.14 10.62 14.91
CA SER A 512 -8.23 11.70 14.51
C SER A 512 -8.74 13.07 14.95
N ASP A 513 -10.03 13.36 14.73
CA ASP A 513 -10.66 14.64 15.10
C ASP A 513 -10.71 14.87 16.63
N SER A 514 -10.73 13.79 17.41
CA SER A 514 -10.74 13.85 18.88
C SER A 514 -9.37 14.10 19.51
N ALA A 515 -8.28 13.98 18.74
CA ALA A 515 -6.92 14.00 19.27
C ALA A 515 -6.44 15.44 19.55
N GLU A 516 -5.87 15.68 20.73
CA GLU A 516 -5.11 16.90 21.02
C GLU A 516 -3.66 16.72 20.56
N VAL A 517 -3.32 17.32 19.41
CA VAL A 517 -1.99 17.22 18.81
C VAL A 517 -1.21 18.52 18.98
N VAL A 518 -0.03 18.44 19.60
CA VAL A 518 0.86 19.59 19.81
C VAL A 518 2.28 19.27 19.37
N GLU A 519 2.80 20.04 18.42
CA GLU A 519 4.22 19.99 18.06
C GLU A 519 5.10 20.59 19.16
N LEU A 520 6.19 19.90 19.44
CA LEU A 520 7.14 20.25 20.48
C LEU A 520 8.50 20.60 19.87
N SER A 521 9.38 21.18 20.69
CA SER A 521 10.70 21.67 20.24
C SER A 521 11.60 20.62 19.58
N GLY A 522 11.33 19.32 19.77
CA GLY A 522 12.04 18.23 19.11
C GLY A 522 11.66 18.02 17.65
N MET A 523 10.58 18.62 17.15
CA MET A 523 10.11 18.45 15.77
C MET A 523 11.15 18.93 14.74
N LYS A 524 11.99 19.89 15.10
CA LYS A 524 13.16 20.33 14.31
C LYS A 524 14.20 19.23 14.02
N HIS A 525 14.05 18.05 14.63
CA HIS A 525 14.92 16.87 14.43
C HIS A 525 14.22 15.76 13.62
N VAL A 526 13.05 16.05 13.05
CA VAL A 526 12.31 15.17 12.14
C VAL A 526 12.60 15.60 10.70
N GLY A 527 12.94 14.63 9.86
CA GLY A 527 13.17 14.80 8.41
C GLY A 527 14.61 14.86 7.93
#